data_AF-A0A3B6VRK6-F1
#
_entry.id   AF-A0A3B6VRK6-F1
#
_cell.length_a   1.000
_cell.length_b   1.000
_cell.length_c   1.000
_cell.angle_alpha   90.00
_cell.angle_beta   90.00
_cell.angle_gamma   90.00
#
_symmetry.space_group_name_H-M   'P 1'
#
loop_
_entity.id
_entity.type
_entity.pdbx_description
1 polymer ?
#
loop_
_entity_poly.entity_id
_entity_poly.type
_entity_poly.pdbx_seq_one_letter_code
_entity_poly.pdbx_strand_id
1 'polypeptide(L)'
;MGDIDNTRNRLKLDNLKEDDRRNLFNKFVDAGGEVVTNRKKQTASDSSSSRKTTPNNYNKPKNNYPNNNTPRGNYVYTNTPQSTKKEKPNNTLIVKKQKSMFLGLKLWLDALSSKTITTFGGNVHNKFLGFIDKSVISAFLEMDTLIFNALNPIDDNSLEPKSKKEKILAQFSNDLEDIELLERIRDQYDENIYKTFLRQYKDLHSPTKASSYVNELKAMFKPLYILHAYSSKLKLAGEKALIAYSIVDNISKGVINPRISNFKKDVDLIYSKYYPKLFSLLQYACKEKLETLSDINNFLGITETDIVGYYTKLKKERDLKLKEETTKQQKEETKDTKTSEDNEEEKLMKIESIGVKLIEKVVSFRKADNNIEIEGDPFFNVSDDDKIYRIKVLLDFLDREYSVLFVSNKVKYNLLYDNLVRTDYKSDFNNIFLSLSDSNSRFLEYSDMCKNALKVERDTSLRFEQRVSMLAEKNGQISYTAKNLKSHIVSIISSLKKKLDKLLLDKVERERIIANPNDILTFFS
;
A
#
# COMPACT_ATOMS: atom_id res chain seq x y z
N MET A 1 17.30 5.83 32.13
CA MET A 1 17.55 4.82 33.18
C MET A 1 16.27 4.11 33.63
N GLY A 2 15.07 4.69 33.51
CA GLY A 2 13.84 4.04 33.97
C GLY A 2 13.43 2.73 33.25
N ASP A 3 13.73 2.57 31.96
CA ASP A 3 13.21 1.42 31.20
C ASP A 3 13.93 0.10 31.52
N ILE A 4 15.21 0.14 31.87
CA ILE A 4 16.00 -1.06 32.23
C ILE A 4 15.58 -1.57 33.61
N ASP A 5 15.37 -0.67 34.57
CA ASP A 5 14.92 -1.01 35.92
C ASP A 5 13.46 -1.51 35.93
N ASN A 6 12.59 -0.93 35.09
CA ASN A 6 11.22 -1.41 34.90
C ASN A 6 11.16 -2.81 34.27
N THR A 7 12.06 -3.10 33.33
CA THR A 7 12.15 -4.43 32.70
C THR A 7 12.71 -5.46 33.69
N ARG A 8 13.71 -5.10 34.49
CA ARG A 8 14.28 -5.93 35.56
C ARG A 8 13.23 -6.32 36.62
N ASN A 9 12.41 -5.35 37.04
CA ASN A 9 11.33 -5.57 38.00
C ASN A 9 10.18 -6.42 37.40
N ARG A 10 9.81 -6.21 36.13
CA ARG A 10 8.81 -7.04 35.43
C ARG A 10 9.23 -8.50 35.30
N LEU A 11 10.51 -8.75 35.07
CA LEU A 11 11.06 -10.09 34.92
C LEU A 11 11.40 -10.78 36.26
N LYS A 12 11.21 -10.10 37.41
CA LYS A 12 11.51 -10.59 38.76
C LYS A 12 12.90 -11.25 38.85
N LEU A 13 13.90 -10.67 38.18
CA LEU A 13 15.23 -11.25 38.04
C LEU A 13 15.95 -11.46 39.39
N ASP A 14 15.57 -10.70 40.41
CA ASP A 14 16.12 -10.80 41.76
C ASP A 14 15.54 -11.98 42.58
N ASN A 15 14.48 -12.66 42.09
CA ASN A 15 13.86 -13.83 42.72
C ASN A 15 14.19 -15.16 42.05
N LEU A 16 15.06 -15.16 41.02
CA LEU A 16 15.48 -16.38 40.33
C LEU A 16 16.64 -17.06 41.07
N LYS A 17 16.59 -18.39 41.18
CA LYS A 17 17.71 -19.18 41.70
C LYS A 17 18.92 -19.03 40.78
N GLU A 18 20.11 -19.14 41.36
CA GLU A 18 21.38 -18.88 40.65
C GLU A 18 21.58 -19.76 39.41
N ASP A 19 21.12 -21.00 39.48
CA ASP A 19 21.16 -21.97 38.37
C ASP A 19 20.23 -21.58 37.21
N ASP A 20 19.03 -21.08 37.50
CA ASP A 20 18.07 -20.62 36.49
C ASP A 20 18.56 -19.35 35.80
N ARG A 21 19.21 -18.45 36.56
CA ARG A 21 19.83 -17.24 36.02
C ARG A 21 20.97 -17.59 35.06
N ARG A 22 21.76 -18.61 35.37
CA ARG A 22 22.85 -19.09 34.51
C ARG A 22 22.35 -19.76 33.23
N ASN A 23 21.26 -20.52 33.32
CA ASN A 23 20.60 -21.11 32.15
C ASN A 23 19.98 -20.06 31.21
N LEU A 24 19.34 -19.03 31.76
CA LEU A 24 18.80 -17.92 30.98
C LEU A 24 19.91 -17.08 30.33
N PHE A 25 21.03 -16.88 31.03
CA PHE A 25 22.21 -16.21 30.50
C PHE A 25 22.83 -16.98 29.32
N ASN A 26 23.01 -18.29 29.45
CA ASN A 26 23.55 -19.13 28.37
C ASN A 26 22.61 -19.13 27.16
N LYS A 27 21.29 -19.26 27.36
CA LYS A 27 20.31 -19.16 26.27
C LYS A 27 20.31 -17.79 25.58
N PHE A 28 20.57 -16.71 26.33
CA PHE A 28 20.66 -15.36 25.78
C PHE A 28 21.93 -15.18 24.92
N VAL A 29 23.07 -15.72 25.36
CA VAL A 29 24.33 -15.68 24.60
C VAL A 29 24.29 -16.60 23.38
N ASP A 30 23.72 -17.81 23.50
CA ASP A 30 23.54 -18.76 22.40
C ASP A 30 22.59 -18.22 21.30
N ALA A 31 21.63 -17.36 21.69
CA ALA A 31 20.76 -16.65 20.76
C ALA A 31 21.41 -15.40 20.14
N GLY A 32 22.71 -15.16 20.37
CA GLY A 32 23.48 -14.06 19.79
C GLY A 32 23.36 -12.73 20.54
N GLY A 33 22.91 -12.73 21.80
CA GLY A 33 22.81 -11.51 22.62
C GLY A 33 24.17 -11.02 23.12
N GLU A 34 24.46 -9.72 22.95
CA GLU A 34 25.69 -9.10 23.44
C GLU A 34 25.48 -8.40 24.80
N VAL A 35 26.34 -8.69 25.78
CA VAL A 35 26.25 -8.11 27.14
C VAL A 35 26.98 -6.77 27.20
N VAL A 36 26.25 -5.67 27.18
CA VAL A 36 26.83 -4.33 27.31
C VAL A 36 27.19 -4.04 28.77
N THR A 37 28.48 -4.06 29.10
CA THR A 37 28.96 -3.61 30.42
C THR A 37 28.95 -2.08 30.49
N ASN A 38 28.01 -1.51 31.25
CA ASN A 38 28.03 -0.09 31.57
C ASN A 38 29.24 0.24 32.46
N ARG A 39 30.27 0.90 31.90
CA ARG A 39 31.33 1.53 32.70
C ARG A 39 30.69 2.57 33.61
N LYS A 40 30.76 2.35 34.93
CA LYS A 40 30.35 3.32 35.96
C LYS A 40 31.04 4.65 35.70
N LYS A 41 30.25 5.71 35.51
CA LYS A 41 30.71 7.11 35.54
C LYS A 41 31.30 7.39 36.91
N GLN A 42 32.62 7.60 36.97
CA GLN A 42 33.28 8.22 38.10
C GLN A 42 32.77 9.66 38.28
N THR A 43 32.35 9.95 39.49
CA THR A 43 32.13 11.27 40.05
C THR A 43 33.46 11.99 40.30
N ALA A 44 33.60 13.23 39.83
CA ALA A 44 34.54 14.24 40.34
C ALA A 44 34.02 15.61 39.84
N SER A 45 33.48 16.50 40.69
CA SER A 45 34.14 17.41 41.64
C SER A 45 35.10 18.42 40.98
N ASP A 46 34.77 19.69 41.16
CA ASP A 46 35.50 20.89 40.73
C ASP A 46 36.98 20.91 41.17
N SER A 47 37.86 21.41 40.29
CA SER A 47 38.66 22.63 40.52
C SER A 47 39.91 22.77 39.61
N SER A 48 40.08 24.01 39.14
CA SER A 48 41.33 24.74 38.85
C SER A 48 42.29 24.33 37.71
N SER A 49 42.36 25.24 36.73
CA SER A 49 43.57 25.92 36.20
C SER A 49 44.85 25.12 35.93
N SER A 50 45.24 25.03 34.65
CA SER A 50 46.50 25.64 34.19
C SER A 50 46.64 25.64 32.66
N ARG A 51 47.15 26.77 32.16
CA ARG A 51 47.61 27.02 30.79
C ARG A 51 48.83 26.15 30.44
N LYS A 52 48.95 25.73 29.16
CA LYS A 52 50.16 25.83 28.30
C LYS A 52 49.92 25.13 26.95
N THR A 53 49.81 25.92 25.87
CA THR A 53 50.81 26.13 24.78
C THR A 53 50.83 25.03 23.70
N THR A 54 50.49 25.47 22.48
CA THR A 54 50.75 24.87 21.16
C THR A 54 52.22 24.45 20.99
N PRO A 55 52.54 23.53 20.06
CA PRO A 55 52.97 24.01 18.75
C PRO A 55 52.51 23.18 17.54
N ASN A 56 52.43 23.89 16.41
CA ASN A 56 52.37 23.39 15.04
C ASN A 56 53.37 22.24 14.79
N ASN A 57 52.99 21.30 13.92
CA ASN A 57 53.91 20.88 12.86
C ASN A 57 53.17 20.30 11.65
N TYR A 58 53.43 20.95 10.51
CA TYR A 58 53.31 20.41 9.16
C TYR A 58 54.22 19.18 9.01
N ASN A 59 53.75 18.15 8.28
CA ASN A 59 54.51 17.42 7.25
C ASN A 59 53.69 16.25 6.66
N LYS A 60 53.20 16.43 5.43
CA LYS A 60 53.21 15.40 4.36
C LYS A 60 54.56 15.50 3.63
N PRO A 61 55.03 14.55 2.78
CA PRO A 61 54.34 13.39 2.20
C PRO A 61 55.17 12.07 2.20
N LYS A 62 54.56 10.94 1.84
CA LYS A 62 55.15 10.01 0.84
C LYS A 62 54.18 8.89 0.42
N ASN A 63 54.17 8.68 -0.88
CA ASN A 63 53.58 7.57 -1.61
C ASN A 63 54.07 6.21 -1.09
N ASN A 64 53.20 5.19 -1.16
CA ASN A 64 53.52 3.89 -1.76
C ASN A 64 52.24 3.05 -1.91
N TYR A 65 51.84 2.84 -3.16
CA TYR A 65 50.97 1.73 -3.57
C TYR A 65 51.78 0.43 -3.58
N PRO A 66 51.17 -0.72 -3.26
CA PRO A 66 51.50 -1.97 -3.90
C PRO A 66 50.43 -2.35 -4.93
N ASN A 67 50.97 -2.73 -6.07
CA ASN A 67 50.38 -3.24 -7.27
C ASN A 67 49.80 -4.66 -7.04
N ASN A 68 48.69 -4.99 -7.69
CA ASN A 68 48.39 -6.39 -8.04
C ASN A 68 47.56 -6.44 -9.35
N ASN A 69 48.16 -7.13 -10.33
CA ASN A 69 47.68 -7.41 -11.67
C ASN A 69 46.46 -8.35 -11.65
N THR A 70 45.50 -8.26 -12.57
CA THR A 70 45.46 -8.91 -13.92
C THR A 70 44.03 -8.76 -14.49
N PRO A 71 43.70 -9.14 -15.74
CA PRO A 71 44.32 -8.78 -17.01
C PRO A 71 43.30 -8.21 -18.03
N ARG A 72 43.85 -7.57 -19.07
CA ARG A 72 43.18 -7.11 -20.31
C ARG A 72 42.46 -8.23 -21.06
N GLY A 73 41.27 -7.90 -21.59
CA GLY A 73 40.65 -8.59 -22.72
C GLY A 73 40.11 -7.57 -23.73
N ASN A 74 40.96 -7.15 -24.66
CA ASN A 74 40.55 -6.45 -25.89
C ASN A 74 40.23 -7.52 -26.94
N TYR A 75 39.02 -7.49 -27.50
CA TYR A 75 38.76 -8.00 -28.84
C TYR A 75 38.07 -6.91 -29.66
N VAL A 76 38.82 -6.40 -30.64
CA VAL A 76 38.30 -5.75 -31.84
C VAL A 76 38.29 -6.83 -32.91
N TYR A 77 37.19 -7.01 -33.65
CA TYR A 77 37.22 -7.23 -35.10
C TYR A 77 35.81 -7.05 -35.71
N THR A 78 35.77 -6.12 -36.66
CA THR A 78 34.96 -5.98 -37.89
C THR A 78 33.83 -6.99 -38.18
N ASN A 79 32.71 -6.48 -38.70
CA ASN A 79 32.18 -6.97 -39.99
C ASN A 79 31.36 -5.90 -40.73
N THR A 80 31.65 -5.87 -42.03
CA THR A 80 31.14 -5.06 -43.16
C THR A 80 29.63 -5.17 -43.41
N PRO A 81 29.05 -4.24 -44.19
CA PRO A 81 27.61 -4.12 -44.41
C PRO A 81 27.12 -5.09 -45.50
N GLN A 82 25.95 -5.71 -45.29
CA GLN A 82 25.20 -6.39 -46.33
C GLN A 82 23.85 -5.70 -46.53
N SER A 83 23.64 -5.30 -47.78
CA SER A 83 22.48 -4.62 -48.35
C SER A 83 21.26 -5.52 -48.52
N THR A 84 20.13 -4.86 -48.81
CA THR A 84 18.79 -5.32 -49.28
C THR A 84 17.78 -5.51 -48.12
N LYS A 85 16.58 -4.92 -48.12
CA LYS A 85 15.73 -4.32 -49.15
C LYS A 85 15.11 -3.01 -48.67
N LYS A 86 14.98 -2.06 -49.60
CA LYS A 86 14.15 -0.85 -49.45
C LYS A 86 12.68 -1.25 -49.34
N GLU A 87 12.09 -1.07 -48.18
CA GLU A 87 10.65 -0.81 -48.07
C GLU A 87 10.44 0.69 -47.91
N LYS A 88 9.65 1.25 -48.83
CA LYS A 88 9.22 2.65 -48.81
C LYS A 88 8.29 2.86 -47.61
N PRO A 89 8.52 3.83 -46.71
CA PRO A 89 7.42 4.38 -45.95
C PRO A 89 6.64 5.31 -46.88
N ASN A 90 5.41 4.89 -47.19
CA ASN A 90 4.43 5.71 -47.88
C ASN A 90 4.18 7.01 -47.09
N ASN A 91 4.28 8.12 -47.80
CA ASN A 91 3.65 9.41 -47.58
C ASN A 91 3.72 9.99 -46.17
N THR A 92 4.84 10.66 -45.88
CA THR A 92 4.80 11.88 -45.06
C THR A 92 3.89 12.91 -45.74
N LEU A 93 2.71 13.14 -45.19
CA LEU A 93 1.96 14.38 -45.41
C LEU A 93 2.77 15.52 -44.76
N ILE A 94 3.75 16.04 -45.49
CA ILE A 94 4.37 17.33 -45.20
C ILE A 94 3.34 18.39 -45.60
N VAL A 95 2.42 18.70 -44.70
CA VAL A 95 1.63 19.93 -44.80
C VAL A 95 2.60 21.07 -44.52
N LYS A 96 3.16 21.66 -45.59
CA LYS A 96 3.84 22.96 -45.51
C LYS A 96 2.81 24.01 -45.09
N LYS A 97 2.57 24.16 -43.78
CA LYS A 97 1.82 25.29 -43.22
C LYS A 97 2.67 26.55 -43.44
N GLN A 98 2.14 27.45 -44.27
CA GLN A 98 2.70 28.77 -44.57
C GLN A 98 3.03 29.48 -43.24
N LYS A 99 4.32 29.80 -43.01
CA LYS A 99 4.77 30.56 -41.84
C LYS A 99 4.23 31.99 -41.94
N SER A 100 3.04 32.21 -41.40
CA SER A 100 2.47 33.55 -41.25
C SER A 100 3.38 34.37 -40.35
N MET A 101 3.88 35.52 -40.81
CA MET A 101 4.74 36.41 -40.00
C MET A 101 4.02 36.87 -38.71
N PHE A 102 2.69 36.91 -38.72
CA PHE A 102 1.84 37.16 -37.54
C PHE A 102 1.96 36.06 -36.47
N LEU A 103 2.23 34.81 -36.87
CA LEU A 103 2.45 33.71 -35.94
C LEU A 103 3.73 33.92 -35.14
N GLY A 104 4.82 34.31 -35.81
CA GLY A 104 6.09 34.61 -35.16
C GLY A 104 5.99 35.77 -34.17
N LEU A 105 5.24 36.82 -34.54
CA LEU A 105 4.99 37.96 -33.65
C LEU A 105 4.15 37.57 -32.43
N LYS A 106 3.09 36.78 -32.63
CA LYS A 106 2.24 36.29 -31.53
C LYS A 106 3.04 35.43 -30.54
N LEU A 107 3.80 34.46 -31.03
CA LEU A 107 4.64 33.61 -30.19
C LEU A 107 5.70 34.40 -29.43
N TRP A 108 6.27 35.44 -30.06
CA TRP A 108 7.19 36.35 -29.40
C TRP A 108 6.51 37.18 -28.30
N LEU A 109 5.31 37.72 -28.54
CA LEU A 109 4.53 38.46 -27.54
C LEU A 109 4.13 37.57 -26.35
N ASP A 110 3.70 36.33 -26.62
CA ASP A 110 3.32 35.35 -25.59
C ASP A 110 4.53 34.95 -24.72
N ALA A 111 5.70 34.75 -25.33
CA ALA A 111 6.95 34.47 -24.60
C ALA A 111 7.48 35.70 -23.83
N LEU A 112 7.33 36.90 -24.40
CA LEU A 112 7.75 38.14 -23.75
C LEU A 112 6.87 38.49 -22.54
N SER A 113 5.55 38.40 -22.69
CA SER A 113 4.58 38.64 -21.63
C SER A 113 4.70 37.64 -20.47
N SER A 114 5.03 36.38 -20.78
CA SER A 114 5.38 35.36 -19.78
C SER A 114 6.77 35.57 -19.13
N LYS A 115 7.54 36.57 -19.59
CA LYS A 115 8.89 36.95 -19.12
C LYS A 115 9.92 35.82 -19.31
N THR A 116 9.76 35.01 -20.35
CA THR A 116 10.63 33.86 -20.65
C THR A 116 11.74 34.20 -21.62
N ILE A 117 11.54 35.19 -22.47
CA ILE A 117 12.55 35.70 -23.42
C ILE A 117 12.93 37.15 -23.13
N THR A 118 14.08 37.57 -23.65
CA THR A 118 14.54 38.96 -23.60
C THR A 118 13.72 39.87 -24.52
N THR A 119 13.76 41.19 -24.25
CA THR A 119 13.04 42.22 -25.01
C THR A 119 13.41 42.27 -26.50
N PHE A 120 14.62 41.83 -26.87
CA PHE A 120 15.06 41.75 -28.26
C PHE A 120 14.84 40.35 -28.90
N GLY A 121 14.21 39.43 -28.17
CA GLY A 121 13.97 38.05 -28.61
C GLY A 121 15.24 37.19 -28.70
N GLY A 122 15.08 35.94 -29.12
CA GLY A 122 16.16 34.99 -29.38
C GLY A 122 16.76 34.33 -28.13
N ASN A 123 17.02 35.11 -27.08
CA ASN A 123 17.59 34.61 -25.83
C ASN A 123 16.54 34.46 -24.72
N VAL A 124 16.70 33.41 -23.92
CA VAL A 124 15.94 33.17 -22.69
C VAL A 124 16.33 34.22 -21.65
N HIS A 125 15.34 34.72 -20.91
CA HIS A 125 15.55 35.77 -19.91
C HIS A 125 16.26 35.20 -18.66
N ASN A 126 17.34 35.84 -18.19
CA ASN A 126 18.13 35.37 -17.02
C ASN A 126 17.28 35.21 -15.74
N LYS A 127 16.29 36.09 -15.51
CA LYS A 127 15.32 35.91 -14.41
C LYS A 127 14.52 34.60 -14.49
N PHE A 128 14.17 34.14 -15.70
CA PHE A 128 13.49 32.87 -15.87
C PHE A 128 14.44 31.68 -15.63
N LEU A 129 15.67 31.75 -16.14
CA LEU A 129 16.72 30.76 -15.89
C LEU A 129 17.06 30.66 -14.39
N GLY A 130 17.18 31.80 -13.70
CA GLY A 130 17.38 31.85 -12.25
C GLY A 130 16.17 31.37 -11.45
N PHE A 131 14.95 31.58 -11.94
CA PHE A 131 13.73 31.01 -11.34
C PHE A 131 13.72 29.48 -11.47
N ILE A 132 14.12 28.95 -12.63
CA ILE A 132 14.27 27.50 -12.82
C ILE A 132 15.28 26.95 -11.82
N ASP A 133 16.48 27.55 -11.82
CA ASP A 133 17.58 27.10 -10.99
C ASP A 133 17.27 27.11 -9.48
N LYS A 134 16.73 28.21 -8.98
CA LYS A 134 16.57 28.43 -7.54
C LYS A 134 15.25 27.92 -6.97
N SER A 135 14.18 27.91 -7.76
CA SER A 135 12.84 27.63 -7.25
C SER A 135 12.25 26.36 -7.84
N VAL A 136 12.33 26.18 -9.15
CA VAL A 136 11.71 25.02 -9.83
C VAL A 136 12.45 23.73 -9.50
N ILE A 137 13.78 23.71 -9.62
CA ILE A 137 14.58 22.52 -9.28
C ILE A 137 14.39 22.16 -7.79
N SER A 138 14.42 23.16 -6.90
CA SER A 138 14.17 22.95 -5.47
C SER A 138 12.79 22.34 -5.23
N ALA A 139 11.74 22.85 -5.88
CA ALA A 139 10.38 22.34 -5.75
C ALA A 139 10.26 20.89 -6.26
N PHE A 140 10.88 20.53 -7.38
CA PHE A 140 10.89 19.15 -7.86
C PHE A 140 11.57 18.20 -6.87
N LEU A 141 12.74 18.58 -6.35
CA LEU A 141 13.48 17.78 -5.39
C LEU A 141 12.74 17.66 -4.05
N GLU A 142 12.11 18.74 -3.56
CA GLU A 142 11.31 18.72 -2.33
C GLU A 142 10.07 17.83 -2.49
N MET A 143 9.34 17.97 -3.60
CA MET A 143 8.20 17.10 -3.93
C MET A 143 8.60 15.63 -3.99
N ASP A 144 9.68 15.29 -4.71
CA ASP A 144 10.18 13.92 -4.83
C ASP A 144 10.61 13.38 -3.47
N THR A 145 11.38 14.15 -2.70
CA THR A 145 11.86 13.73 -1.37
C THR A 145 10.71 13.49 -0.40
N LEU A 146 9.73 14.40 -0.34
CA LEU A 146 8.57 14.26 0.56
C LEU A 146 7.75 13.01 0.23
N ILE A 147 7.49 12.77 -1.05
CA ILE A 147 6.70 11.63 -1.50
C ILE A 147 7.48 10.32 -1.42
N PHE A 148 8.76 10.32 -1.78
CA PHE A 148 9.63 9.16 -1.62
C PHE A 148 9.68 8.70 -0.17
N ASN A 149 9.88 9.62 0.78
CA ASN A 149 9.88 9.31 2.21
C ASN A 149 8.51 8.85 2.70
N ALA A 150 7.43 9.46 2.21
CA ALA A 150 6.08 9.06 2.56
C ALA A 150 5.73 7.66 2.06
N LEU A 151 6.19 7.27 0.87
CA LEU A 151 5.93 5.95 0.29
C LEU A 151 6.94 4.89 0.74
N ASN A 152 8.12 5.29 1.21
CA ASN A 152 9.19 4.40 1.66
C ASN A 152 9.73 4.85 3.04
N PRO A 153 8.92 4.75 4.10
CA PRO A 153 9.37 5.08 5.45
C PRO A 153 10.53 4.18 5.87
N ILE A 154 11.57 4.77 6.46
CA ILE A 154 12.75 4.05 6.97
C ILE A 154 12.39 3.44 8.35
N ASP A 155 12.76 2.18 8.57
CA ASP A 155 12.62 1.52 9.86
C ASP A 155 13.95 1.53 10.63
N ASP A 156 14.00 2.27 11.74
CA ASP A 156 15.17 2.27 12.63
C ASP A 156 15.21 1.05 13.58
N ASN A 157 14.12 0.26 13.70
CA ASN A 157 13.98 -0.80 14.71
C ASN A 157 13.13 -2.02 14.30
N SER A 158 12.94 -2.30 13.00
CA SER A 158 12.10 -3.41 12.53
C SER A 158 12.82 -4.26 11.48
N LEU A 159 12.73 -5.59 11.62
CA LEU A 159 13.30 -6.56 10.67
C LEU A 159 12.63 -6.52 9.28
N GLU A 160 11.56 -5.75 9.05
CA GLU A 160 10.86 -5.75 7.74
C GLU A 160 10.28 -4.38 7.33
N PRO A 161 11.03 -3.57 6.54
CA PRO A 161 10.56 -2.31 5.94
C PRO A 161 9.34 -2.48 5.01
N LYS A 162 9.02 -3.72 4.62
CA LYS A 162 7.84 -4.05 3.79
C LYS A 162 6.53 -3.79 4.53
N SER A 163 6.48 -3.97 5.85
CA SER A 163 5.23 -3.91 6.61
C SER A 163 4.64 -2.48 6.72
N LYS A 164 5.49 -1.45 6.88
CA LYS A 164 5.04 -0.05 6.94
C LYS A 164 4.59 0.45 5.56
N LYS A 165 5.38 0.15 4.53
CA LYS A 165 5.05 0.49 3.15
C LYS A 165 3.70 -0.13 2.73
N GLU A 166 3.48 -1.39 3.07
CA GLU A 166 2.19 -2.07 2.80
C GLU A 166 1.01 -1.42 3.52
N LYS A 167 1.18 -0.99 4.78
CA LYS A 167 0.14 -0.25 5.53
C LYS A 167 -0.22 1.09 4.86
N ILE A 168 0.77 1.78 4.30
CA ILE A 168 0.54 3.04 3.57
C ILE A 168 -0.15 2.74 2.24
N LEU A 169 0.35 1.78 1.46
CA LEU A 169 -0.25 1.38 0.18
C LEU A 169 -1.67 0.83 0.34
N ALA A 170 -2.00 0.19 1.46
CA ALA A 170 -3.35 -0.28 1.76
C ALA A 170 -4.38 0.86 1.82
N GLN A 171 -3.97 2.07 2.20
CA GLN A 171 -4.84 3.27 2.18
C GLN A 171 -5.21 3.71 0.76
N PHE A 172 -4.48 3.24 -0.25
CA PHE A 172 -4.69 3.51 -1.67
C PHE A 172 -5.28 2.31 -2.44
N SER A 173 -5.74 1.27 -1.73
CA SER A 173 -6.25 0.03 -2.34
C SER A 173 -7.37 0.25 -3.38
N ASN A 174 -8.18 1.29 -3.22
CA ASN A 174 -9.23 1.67 -4.17
C ASN A 174 -8.79 2.72 -5.21
N ASP A 175 -7.65 3.39 -4.99
CA ASP A 175 -7.17 4.55 -5.75
C ASP A 175 -5.75 4.31 -6.28
N LEU A 176 -5.53 3.18 -6.96
CA LEU A 176 -4.20 2.81 -7.50
C LEU A 176 -3.62 3.87 -8.46
N GLU A 177 -4.49 4.64 -9.12
CA GLU A 177 -4.09 5.76 -9.97
C GLU A 177 -3.40 6.88 -9.17
N ASP A 178 -3.75 7.06 -7.89
CA ASP A 178 -3.09 8.04 -7.02
C ASP A 178 -1.65 7.64 -6.73
N ILE A 179 -1.37 6.35 -6.57
CA ILE A 179 0.01 5.85 -6.40
C ILE A 179 0.81 6.11 -7.67
N GLU A 180 0.25 5.80 -8.84
CA GLU A 180 0.93 6.05 -10.12
C GLU A 180 1.24 7.55 -10.31
N LEU A 181 0.32 8.44 -9.94
CA LEU A 181 0.55 9.89 -9.97
C LEU A 181 1.71 10.31 -9.06
N LEU A 182 1.82 9.72 -7.87
CA LEU A 182 2.88 10.02 -6.92
C LEU A 182 4.24 9.47 -7.38
N GLU A 183 4.28 8.25 -7.92
CA GLU A 183 5.53 7.65 -8.43
C GLU A 183 6.08 8.43 -9.64
N ARG A 184 5.20 8.99 -10.48
CA ARG A 184 5.58 9.82 -11.63
C ARG A 184 6.10 11.21 -11.25
N ILE A 185 6.12 11.60 -9.97
CA ILE A 185 6.73 12.88 -9.54
C ILE A 185 8.23 12.90 -9.83
N ARG A 186 8.93 11.80 -9.56
CA ARG A 186 10.37 11.66 -9.83
C ARG A 186 10.71 11.90 -11.30
N ASP A 187 9.83 11.44 -12.20
CA ASP A 187 10.05 11.53 -13.64
C ASP A 187 9.87 12.96 -14.19
N GLN A 188 9.41 13.91 -13.37
CA GLN A 188 9.27 15.33 -13.77
C GLN A 188 10.61 16.06 -13.86
N TYR A 189 11.67 15.53 -13.25
CA TYR A 189 12.98 16.17 -13.20
C TYR A 189 14.10 15.23 -13.66
N ASP A 190 14.75 15.59 -14.76
CA ASP A 190 15.99 14.97 -15.24
C ASP A 190 17.17 15.94 -15.06
N GLU A 191 18.04 15.62 -14.12
CA GLU A 191 19.20 16.44 -13.78
C GLU A 191 20.09 16.76 -14.99
N ASN A 192 20.28 15.81 -15.92
CA ASN A 192 21.14 16.01 -17.08
C ASN A 192 20.55 17.01 -18.05
N ILE A 193 19.23 16.96 -18.26
CA ILE A 193 18.51 17.87 -19.16
C ILE A 193 18.52 19.29 -18.60
N TYR A 194 18.23 19.45 -17.31
CA TYR A 194 18.27 20.76 -16.65
C TYR A 194 19.68 21.34 -16.58
N LYS A 195 20.71 20.53 -16.28
CA LYS A 195 22.11 20.97 -16.35
C LYS A 195 22.50 21.42 -17.75
N THR A 196 22.13 20.66 -18.77
CA THR A 196 22.46 20.98 -20.18
C THR A 196 21.83 22.31 -20.61
N PHE A 197 20.56 22.52 -20.27
CA PHE A 197 19.85 23.77 -20.57
C PHE A 197 20.43 24.97 -19.80
N LEU A 198 20.75 24.79 -18.52
CA LEU A 198 21.26 25.86 -17.65
C LEU A 198 22.76 26.11 -17.81
N ARG A 199 23.51 25.24 -18.51
CA ARG A 199 24.96 25.32 -18.65
C ARG A 199 25.45 26.69 -19.13
N GLN A 200 24.80 27.25 -20.15
CA GLN A 200 25.19 28.56 -20.69
C GLN A 200 25.01 29.68 -19.66
N TYR A 201 23.99 29.57 -18.79
CA TYR A 201 23.69 30.55 -17.76
C TYR A 201 24.59 30.41 -16.51
N LYS A 202 24.76 29.17 -16.02
CA LYS A 202 25.50 28.86 -14.79
C LYS A 202 27.01 28.89 -14.98
N ASP A 203 27.50 28.18 -15.98
CA ASP A 203 28.94 27.87 -16.08
C ASP A 203 29.65 28.86 -17.00
N LEU A 204 28.96 29.31 -18.05
CA LEU A 204 29.53 30.15 -19.10
C LEU A 204 29.09 31.61 -19.00
N HIS A 205 28.17 31.95 -18.09
CA HIS A 205 27.55 33.28 -17.93
C HIS A 205 27.16 33.95 -19.26
N SER A 206 26.73 33.14 -20.22
CA SER A 206 26.47 33.50 -21.61
C SER A 206 24.98 33.45 -21.92
N PRO A 207 24.50 34.25 -22.88
CA PRO A 207 23.08 34.28 -23.23
C PRO A 207 22.61 32.95 -23.80
N THR A 208 21.55 32.40 -23.22
CA THR A 208 20.96 31.12 -23.64
C THR A 208 20.00 31.30 -24.80
N LYS A 209 20.34 30.82 -26.00
CA LYS A 209 19.46 30.89 -27.19
C LYS A 209 18.37 29.83 -27.13
N ALA A 210 17.11 30.25 -27.08
CA ALA A 210 15.97 29.33 -26.92
C ALA A 210 15.89 28.27 -28.04
N SER A 211 16.17 28.67 -29.29
CA SER A 211 16.12 27.77 -30.45
C SER A 211 17.17 26.67 -30.45
N SER A 212 18.24 26.80 -29.64
CA SER A 212 19.29 25.77 -29.53
C SER A 212 18.91 24.63 -28.59
N TYR A 213 17.85 24.80 -27.80
CA TYR A 213 17.47 23.87 -26.72
C TYR A 213 16.06 23.30 -26.88
N VAL A 214 15.57 23.20 -28.12
CA VAL A 214 14.21 22.72 -28.42
C VAL A 214 13.98 21.31 -27.86
N ASN A 215 14.98 20.43 -27.98
CA ASN A 215 14.88 19.04 -27.52
C ASN A 215 14.82 18.95 -26.00
N GLU A 216 15.65 19.73 -25.31
CA GLU A 216 15.68 19.83 -23.85
C GLU A 216 14.38 20.44 -23.32
N LEU A 217 13.90 21.53 -23.92
CA LEU A 217 12.62 22.15 -23.56
C LEU A 217 11.45 21.19 -23.77
N LYS A 218 11.47 20.41 -24.85
CA LYS A 218 10.47 19.38 -25.12
C LYS A 218 10.51 18.27 -24.06
N ALA A 219 11.70 17.81 -23.69
CA ALA A 219 11.89 16.77 -22.69
C ALA A 219 11.53 17.24 -21.27
N MET A 220 11.78 18.51 -20.93
CA MET A 220 11.29 19.12 -19.68
C MET A 220 9.76 19.25 -19.66
N PHE A 221 9.16 19.59 -20.80
CA PHE A 221 7.73 19.86 -20.88
C PHE A 221 6.88 18.58 -20.90
N LYS A 222 7.35 17.51 -21.54
CA LYS A 222 6.58 16.27 -21.75
C LYS A 222 6.06 15.66 -20.44
N PRO A 223 6.87 15.41 -19.39
CA PRO A 223 6.39 14.86 -18.12
C PRO A 223 5.35 15.74 -17.43
N LEU A 224 5.54 17.06 -17.51
CA LEU A 224 4.63 18.03 -16.90
C LEU A 224 3.29 18.08 -17.63
N TYR A 225 3.30 18.01 -18.95
CA TYR A 225 2.08 17.97 -19.76
C TYR A 225 1.18 16.78 -19.38
N ILE A 226 1.79 15.60 -19.22
CA ILE A 226 1.08 14.37 -18.85
C ILE A 226 0.36 14.52 -17.50
N LEU A 227 1.02 15.14 -16.52
CA LEU A 227 0.49 15.27 -15.16
C LEU A 227 -0.32 16.54 -14.93
N HIS A 228 -0.27 17.53 -15.83
CA HIS A 228 -0.94 18.82 -15.67
C HIS A 228 -2.46 18.67 -15.48
N ALA A 229 -3.10 17.79 -16.25
CA ALA A 229 -4.53 17.48 -16.14
C ALA A 229 -4.92 16.88 -14.77
N TYR A 230 -3.95 16.30 -14.07
CA TYR A 230 -4.12 15.65 -12.78
C TYR A 230 -3.54 16.47 -11.62
N SER A 231 -3.10 17.71 -11.83
CA SER A 231 -2.46 18.55 -10.80
C SER A 231 -3.29 18.71 -9.51
N SER A 232 -4.61 18.85 -9.62
CA SER A 232 -5.51 18.89 -8.44
C SER A 232 -5.57 17.53 -7.73
N LYS A 233 -5.65 16.43 -8.49
CA LYS A 233 -5.64 15.07 -7.94
C LYS A 233 -4.29 14.74 -7.29
N LEU A 234 -3.19 15.20 -7.87
CA LEU A 234 -1.83 15.08 -7.34
C LEU A 234 -1.69 15.72 -5.95
N LYS A 235 -2.29 16.90 -5.74
CA LYS A 235 -2.32 17.56 -4.42
C LYS A 235 -3.06 16.73 -3.36
N LEU A 236 -4.20 16.14 -3.73
CA LEU A 236 -4.98 15.28 -2.84
C LEU A 236 -4.27 13.95 -2.55
N ALA A 237 -3.70 13.33 -3.58
CA ALA A 237 -2.92 12.10 -3.45
C ALA A 237 -1.69 12.30 -2.55
N GLY A 238 -0.96 13.41 -2.72
CA GLY A 238 0.20 13.73 -1.89
C GLY A 238 -0.16 14.03 -0.44
N GLU A 239 -1.27 14.74 -0.21
CA GLU A 239 -1.82 14.94 1.14
C GLU A 239 -2.20 13.60 1.80
N LYS A 240 -2.91 12.73 1.07
CA LYS A 240 -3.27 11.40 1.55
C LYS A 240 -2.03 10.56 1.90
N ALA A 241 -0.99 10.62 1.08
CA ALA A 241 0.27 9.89 1.32
C ALA A 241 0.99 10.40 2.57
N LEU A 242 1.10 11.71 2.73
CA LEU A 242 1.74 12.33 3.90
C LEU A 242 0.95 12.08 5.19
N ILE A 243 -0.39 12.10 5.14
CA ILE A 243 -1.23 11.74 6.29
C ILE A 243 -1.03 10.27 6.65
N ALA A 244 -1.08 9.37 5.67
CA ALA A 244 -0.85 7.93 5.90
C ALA A 244 0.54 7.67 6.50
N TYR A 245 1.57 8.34 5.98
CA TYR A 245 2.92 8.29 6.53
C TYR A 245 2.96 8.77 8.00
N SER A 246 2.28 9.87 8.34
CA SER A 246 2.25 10.36 9.72
C SER A 246 1.58 9.42 10.71
N ILE A 247 0.57 8.66 10.26
CA ILE A 247 -0.12 7.67 11.10
C ILE A 247 0.81 6.48 11.34
N VAL A 248 1.49 6.01 10.29
CA VAL A 248 2.37 4.83 10.37
C VAL A 248 3.64 5.09 11.17
N ASP A 249 4.17 6.31 11.09
CA ASP A 249 5.41 6.71 11.76
C ASP A 249 5.18 7.57 13.02
N ASN A 250 3.91 7.68 13.45
CA ASN A 250 3.46 8.43 14.62
C ASN A 250 3.98 9.88 14.68
N ILE A 251 4.02 10.55 13.52
CA ILE A 251 4.47 11.93 13.38
C ILE A 251 3.35 12.88 13.82
N SER A 252 3.71 13.89 14.63
CA SER A 252 2.73 14.85 15.11
C SER A 252 2.14 15.72 13.98
N LYS A 253 0.88 16.14 14.17
CA LYS A 253 0.18 17.03 13.22
C LYS A 253 0.92 18.35 12.97
N GLY A 254 1.65 18.84 13.97
CA GLY A 254 2.45 20.06 13.87
C GLY A 254 3.63 19.96 12.90
N VAL A 255 4.16 18.75 12.66
CA VAL A 255 5.27 18.51 11.73
C VAL A 255 4.76 18.14 10.33
N ILE A 256 3.68 17.36 10.23
CA ILE A 256 3.18 16.91 8.93
C ILE A 256 2.38 17.99 8.17
N ASN A 257 1.60 18.82 8.86
CA ASN A 257 0.77 19.85 8.20
C ASN A 257 1.62 20.88 7.41
N PRO A 258 2.77 21.36 7.93
CA PRO A 258 3.69 22.17 7.13
C PRO A 258 4.21 21.45 5.88
N ARG A 259 4.54 20.15 5.97
CA ARG A 259 5.01 19.35 4.82
C ARG A 259 3.93 19.22 3.75
N ILE A 260 2.68 18.99 4.15
CA ILE A 260 1.52 18.97 3.23
C ILE A 260 1.32 20.34 2.57
N SER A 261 1.43 21.42 3.36
CA SER A 261 1.32 22.79 2.84
C SER A 261 2.41 23.10 1.82
N ASN A 262 3.67 22.76 2.12
CA ASN A 262 4.81 22.95 1.22
C ASN A 262 4.63 22.15 -0.07
N PHE A 263 4.30 20.85 0.03
CA PHE A 263 4.03 20.02 -1.14
C PHE A 263 2.97 20.64 -2.06
N LYS A 264 1.84 21.11 -1.50
CA LYS A 264 0.79 21.77 -2.30
C LYS A 264 1.28 23.06 -2.95
N LYS A 265 2.08 23.87 -2.25
CA LYS A 265 2.69 25.10 -2.80
C LYS A 265 3.66 24.80 -3.93
N ASP A 266 4.44 23.73 -3.81
CA ASP A 266 5.39 23.30 -4.85
C ASP A 266 4.64 22.83 -6.10
N VAL A 267 3.59 22.01 -5.93
CA VAL A 267 2.71 21.63 -7.04
C VAL A 267 2.12 22.87 -7.72
N ASP A 268 1.64 23.85 -6.95
CA ASP A 268 1.12 25.10 -7.52
C ASP A 268 2.21 25.94 -8.21
N LEU A 269 3.44 25.94 -7.69
CA LEU A 269 4.57 26.61 -8.34
C LEU A 269 4.91 25.96 -9.68
N ILE A 270 4.94 24.62 -9.75
CA ILE A 270 5.21 23.88 -10.98
C ILE A 270 4.09 24.09 -12.00
N TYR A 271 2.84 23.76 -11.66
CA TYR A 271 1.76 23.71 -12.66
C TYR A 271 1.10 25.06 -12.91
N SER A 272 1.01 25.96 -11.93
CA SER A 272 0.38 27.28 -12.13
C SER A 272 1.36 28.35 -12.60
N LYS A 273 2.67 28.25 -12.28
CA LYS A 273 3.65 29.29 -12.62
C LYS A 273 4.72 28.84 -13.62
N TYR A 274 5.31 27.66 -13.44
CA TYR A 274 6.41 27.21 -14.30
C TYR A 274 5.91 26.64 -15.63
N TYR A 275 4.93 25.72 -15.58
CA TYR A 275 4.33 25.07 -16.74
C TYR A 275 3.88 26.05 -17.86
N PRO A 276 3.06 27.09 -17.59
CA PRO A 276 2.63 28.00 -18.66
C PRO A 276 3.81 28.77 -19.28
N LYS A 277 4.81 29.14 -18.47
CA LYS A 277 6.02 29.81 -18.96
C LYS A 277 6.88 28.89 -19.82
N LEU A 278 7.07 27.66 -19.38
CA LEU A 278 7.82 26.66 -20.15
C LEU A 278 7.13 26.37 -21.49
N PHE A 279 5.80 26.29 -21.50
CA PHE A 279 5.02 26.11 -22.73
C PHE A 279 5.19 27.27 -23.70
N SER A 280 5.06 28.52 -23.24
CA SER A 280 5.28 29.71 -24.07
C SER A 280 6.70 29.74 -24.66
N LEU A 281 7.70 29.36 -23.86
CA LEU A 281 9.08 29.29 -24.32
C LEU A 281 9.29 28.19 -25.37
N LEU A 282 8.69 27.02 -25.18
CA LEU A 282 8.75 25.89 -26.11
C LEU A 282 8.11 26.26 -27.46
N GLN A 283 6.90 26.83 -27.45
CA GLN A 283 6.23 27.25 -28.69
C GLN A 283 7.05 28.33 -29.43
N TYR A 284 7.66 29.26 -28.70
CA TYR A 284 8.57 30.25 -29.27
C TYR A 284 9.83 29.62 -29.88
N ALA A 285 10.47 28.69 -29.16
CA ALA A 285 11.69 28.02 -29.61
C ALA A 285 11.46 27.18 -30.88
N CYS A 286 10.33 26.47 -30.95
CA CYS A 286 9.93 25.65 -32.10
C CYS A 286 9.39 26.48 -33.28
N LYS A 287 8.97 27.73 -33.03
CA LYS A 287 8.24 28.57 -33.99
C LYS A 287 6.96 27.90 -34.51
N GLU A 288 6.36 27.06 -33.67
CA GLU A 288 5.14 26.32 -33.96
C GLU A 288 4.11 26.64 -32.88
N LYS A 289 2.86 26.91 -33.30
CA LYS A 289 1.77 27.15 -32.37
C LYS A 289 1.01 25.84 -32.19
N LEU A 290 1.14 25.29 -31.00
CA LEU A 290 0.44 24.08 -30.57
C LEU A 290 -0.90 24.51 -29.96
N GLU A 291 -1.97 24.46 -30.75
CA GLU A 291 -3.30 24.97 -30.34
C GLU A 291 -4.22 23.85 -29.84
N THR A 292 -4.18 22.68 -30.48
CA THR A 292 -5.05 21.56 -30.13
C THR A 292 -4.33 20.52 -29.29
N LEU A 293 -5.11 19.76 -28.50
CA LEU A 293 -4.60 18.64 -27.71
C LEU A 293 -3.90 17.60 -28.60
N SER A 294 -4.45 17.34 -29.80
CA SER A 294 -3.89 16.42 -30.79
C SER A 294 -2.55 16.91 -31.32
N ASP A 295 -2.42 18.22 -31.62
CA ASP A 295 -1.15 18.80 -32.05
C ASP A 295 -0.06 18.66 -30.98
N ILE A 296 -0.40 18.89 -29.71
CA ILE A 296 0.54 18.76 -28.59
C ILE A 296 0.94 17.29 -28.40
N ASN A 297 0.00 16.35 -28.44
CA ASN A 297 0.26 14.93 -28.28
C ASN A 297 1.17 14.38 -29.39
N ASN A 298 0.88 14.73 -30.65
CA ASN A 298 1.69 14.35 -31.80
C ASN A 298 3.08 15.00 -31.74
N PHE A 299 3.14 16.28 -31.38
CA PHE A 299 4.41 16.99 -31.23
C PHE A 299 5.28 16.34 -30.14
N LEU A 300 4.73 16.00 -28.99
CA LEU A 300 5.44 15.40 -27.86
C LEU A 300 5.72 13.89 -28.04
N GLY A 301 5.10 13.23 -29.02
CA GLY A 301 5.19 11.80 -29.21
C GLY A 301 4.65 11.05 -27.99
N ILE A 302 3.45 11.42 -27.55
CA ILE A 302 2.77 10.79 -26.42
C ILE A 302 2.15 9.49 -26.92
N THR A 303 2.57 8.38 -26.34
CA THR A 303 2.03 7.04 -26.59
C THR A 303 1.04 6.65 -25.49
N GLU A 304 0.25 5.60 -25.70
CA GLU A 304 -0.70 5.10 -24.68
C GLU A 304 -0.02 4.75 -23.35
N THR A 305 1.27 4.40 -23.40
CA THR A 305 2.12 4.15 -22.22
C THR A 305 2.33 5.37 -21.32
N ASP A 306 2.29 6.55 -21.93
CA ASP A 306 2.55 7.81 -21.23
C ASP A 306 1.30 8.31 -20.51
N ILE A 307 0.11 7.79 -20.83
CA ILE A 307 -1.14 8.21 -20.21
C ILE A 307 -1.23 7.66 -18.79
N VAL A 308 -1.59 8.52 -17.83
CA VAL A 308 -1.82 8.13 -16.44
C VAL A 308 -2.93 7.09 -16.38
N GLY A 309 -2.67 5.98 -15.68
CA GLY A 309 -3.57 4.83 -15.58
C GLY A 309 -3.13 3.65 -16.42
N TYR A 310 -2.17 3.80 -17.34
CA TYR A 310 -1.59 2.69 -18.09
C TYR A 310 -0.83 1.72 -17.18
N TYR A 311 0.01 2.23 -16.26
CA TYR A 311 0.71 1.37 -15.30
C TYR A 311 -0.25 0.77 -14.28
N THR A 312 -1.31 1.50 -13.90
CA THR A 312 -2.38 0.97 -13.07
C THR A 312 -3.14 -0.17 -13.76
N LYS A 313 -3.44 -0.05 -15.05
CA LYS A 313 -4.04 -1.13 -15.85
C LYS A 313 -3.11 -2.33 -15.95
N LEU A 314 -1.83 -2.11 -16.29
CA LEU A 314 -0.84 -3.16 -16.31
C LEU A 314 -0.66 -3.83 -14.95
N LYS A 315 -0.68 -3.09 -13.84
CA LYS A 315 -0.56 -3.64 -12.49
C LYS A 315 -1.81 -4.40 -12.08
N LYS A 316 -3.01 -3.90 -12.41
CA LYS A 316 -4.27 -4.64 -12.25
C LYS A 316 -4.28 -5.92 -13.09
N GLU A 317 -3.80 -5.87 -14.32
CA GLU A 317 -3.63 -7.03 -15.19
C GLU A 317 -2.55 -7.97 -14.68
N ARG A 318 -1.46 -7.46 -14.10
CA ARG A 318 -0.41 -8.27 -13.48
C ARG A 318 -0.89 -8.89 -12.18
N ASP A 319 -1.69 -8.19 -11.38
CA ASP A 319 -2.31 -8.69 -10.15
C ASP A 319 -3.43 -9.68 -10.47
N LEU A 320 -4.16 -9.49 -11.58
CA LEU A 320 -5.10 -10.46 -12.12
C LEU A 320 -4.37 -11.69 -12.65
N LYS A 321 -3.28 -11.51 -13.40
CA LYS A 321 -2.42 -12.61 -13.87
C LYS A 321 -1.70 -13.29 -12.72
N LEU A 322 -1.25 -12.57 -11.70
CA LEU A 322 -0.66 -13.11 -10.48
C LEU A 322 -1.71 -13.80 -9.65
N LYS A 323 -2.95 -13.32 -9.59
CA LYS A 323 -4.08 -14.04 -8.98
C LYS A 323 -4.45 -15.26 -9.79
N GLU A 324 -4.44 -15.21 -11.11
CA GLU A 324 -4.64 -16.35 -12.00
C GLU A 324 -3.47 -17.32 -11.92
N GLU A 325 -2.24 -16.85 -11.73
CA GLU A 325 -1.01 -17.61 -11.55
C GLU A 325 -0.87 -18.12 -10.13
N THR A 326 -1.35 -17.44 -9.08
CA THR A 326 -1.52 -18.03 -7.73
C THR A 326 -2.73 -18.95 -7.71
N THR A 327 -3.75 -18.75 -8.55
CA THR A 327 -4.82 -19.73 -8.73
C THR A 327 -4.31 -20.92 -9.54
N LYS A 328 -3.36 -20.74 -10.47
CA LYS A 328 -2.70 -21.80 -11.25
C LYS A 328 -1.58 -22.48 -10.45
N GLN A 329 -0.87 -21.78 -9.58
CA GLN A 329 0.16 -22.25 -8.65
C GLN A 329 -0.47 -22.86 -7.41
N GLN A 330 -1.59 -22.37 -6.89
CA GLN A 330 -2.40 -23.13 -5.94
C GLN A 330 -3.02 -24.38 -6.60
N LYS A 331 -3.18 -24.37 -7.94
CA LYS A 331 -3.50 -25.55 -8.77
C LYS A 331 -2.26 -26.34 -9.26
N GLU A 332 -1.02 -25.87 -9.07
CA GLU A 332 0.23 -26.50 -9.58
C GLU A 332 1.16 -26.95 -8.42
N GLU A 333 1.22 -26.24 -7.30
CA GLU A 333 1.74 -26.72 -6.00
C GLU A 333 0.85 -27.81 -5.40
N THR A 334 -0.42 -27.90 -5.82
CA THR A 334 -1.16 -29.15 -5.64
C THR A 334 -0.78 -30.21 -6.68
N LYS A 335 -0.23 -29.86 -7.86
CA LYS A 335 0.09 -30.85 -8.91
C LYS A 335 1.33 -31.70 -8.68
N ASP A 336 2.34 -31.20 -7.96
CA ASP A 336 3.54 -32.02 -7.71
C ASP A 336 3.36 -33.07 -6.60
N THR A 337 2.14 -33.17 -6.04
CA THR A 337 1.66 -34.34 -5.27
C THR A 337 0.36 -34.96 -5.83
N LYS A 338 -0.17 -34.46 -6.96
CA LYS A 338 -1.38 -34.99 -7.63
C LYS A 338 -1.02 -35.94 -8.78
N THR A 339 -0.71 -37.17 -8.42
CA THR A 339 -1.07 -38.28 -9.32
C THR A 339 -2.25 -39.11 -8.79
N SER A 340 -2.80 -38.77 -7.62
CA SER A 340 -3.93 -39.48 -7.00
C SER A 340 -5.15 -38.63 -6.58
N GLU A 341 -5.04 -37.29 -6.52
CA GLU A 341 -6.06 -36.42 -5.86
C GLU A 341 -7.10 -35.75 -6.80
N ASP A 342 -6.93 -35.74 -8.12
CA ASP A 342 -7.84 -35.03 -9.06
C ASP A 342 -9.29 -35.56 -9.07
N ASN A 343 -9.53 -36.77 -8.55
CA ASN A 343 -10.88 -37.33 -8.41
C ASN A 343 -11.61 -36.88 -7.12
N GLU A 344 -10.92 -36.26 -6.16
CA GLU A 344 -11.47 -35.91 -4.84
C GLU A 344 -11.87 -34.44 -4.71
N GLU A 345 -11.11 -33.50 -5.28
CA GLU A 345 -11.48 -32.07 -5.31
C GLU A 345 -12.79 -31.82 -6.08
N GLU A 346 -13.01 -32.55 -7.18
CA GLU A 346 -14.25 -32.45 -7.95
C GLU A 346 -15.45 -33.02 -7.18
N LYS A 347 -15.24 -33.97 -6.26
CA LYS A 347 -16.26 -34.46 -5.33
C LYS A 347 -16.54 -33.43 -4.22
N LEU A 348 -15.51 -32.76 -3.70
CA LEU A 348 -15.64 -31.71 -2.68
C LEU A 348 -16.43 -30.49 -3.19
N MET A 349 -16.18 -30.00 -4.41
CA MET A 349 -17.00 -28.91 -5.01
C MET A 349 -18.46 -29.31 -5.23
N LYS A 350 -18.71 -30.58 -5.57
CA LYS A 350 -20.07 -31.13 -5.64
C LYS A 350 -20.73 -31.14 -4.25
N ILE A 351 -20.01 -31.50 -3.18
CA ILE A 351 -20.52 -31.50 -1.79
C ILE A 351 -20.86 -30.07 -1.33
N GLU A 352 -20.00 -29.08 -1.59
CA GLU A 352 -20.29 -27.68 -1.24
C GLU A 352 -21.55 -27.17 -1.98
N SER A 353 -21.73 -27.54 -3.24
CA SER A 353 -22.94 -27.21 -4.01
C SER A 353 -24.22 -27.87 -3.46
N ILE A 354 -24.11 -29.07 -2.89
CA ILE A 354 -25.22 -29.75 -2.21
C ILE A 354 -25.55 -29.03 -0.91
N GLY A 355 -24.53 -28.60 -0.15
CA GLY A 355 -24.70 -27.83 1.08
C GLY A 355 -25.45 -26.52 0.85
N VAL A 356 -25.10 -25.76 -0.19
CA VAL A 356 -25.82 -24.51 -0.53
C VAL A 356 -27.28 -24.78 -0.88
N LYS A 357 -27.56 -25.80 -1.71
CA LYS A 357 -28.94 -26.20 -2.06
C LYS A 357 -29.75 -26.65 -0.83
N LEU A 358 -29.10 -27.32 0.13
CA LEU A 358 -29.75 -27.72 1.37
C LEU A 358 -30.11 -26.50 2.22
N ILE A 359 -29.19 -25.55 2.37
CA ILE A 359 -29.43 -24.30 3.10
C ILE A 359 -30.59 -23.53 2.46
N GLU A 360 -30.59 -23.36 1.13
CA GLU A 360 -31.67 -22.68 0.41
C GLU A 360 -33.04 -23.35 0.58
N LYS A 361 -33.07 -24.67 0.79
CA LYS A 361 -34.31 -25.44 0.97
C LYS A 361 -34.83 -25.42 2.42
N VAL A 362 -33.93 -25.43 3.39
CA VAL A 362 -34.28 -25.71 4.80
C VAL A 362 -34.24 -24.45 5.67
N VAL A 363 -33.41 -23.45 5.31
CA VAL A 363 -33.27 -22.22 6.09
C VAL A 363 -34.14 -21.12 5.49
N SER A 364 -35.09 -20.63 6.27
CA SER A 364 -35.84 -19.42 5.95
C SER A 364 -35.23 -18.20 6.64
N PHE A 365 -35.01 -17.13 5.88
CA PHE A 365 -34.58 -15.84 6.43
C PHE A 365 -35.74 -14.92 6.82
N ARG A 366 -36.99 -15.40 6.72
CA ARG A 366 -38.14 -14.63 7.20
C ARG A 366 -38.15 -14.64 8.72
N LYS A 367 -38.42 -13.49 9.33
CA LYS A 367 -38.47 -13.38 10.80
C LYS A 367 -39.49 -14.27 11.48
N ALA A 368 -40.68 -14.42 10.89
CA ALA A 368 -41.75 -15.27 11.43
C ALA A 368 -41.29 -16.72 11.61
N ASP A 369 -40.59 -17.26 10.61
CA ASP A 369 -40.08 -18.64 10.62
C ASP A 369 -38.94 -18.85 11.65
N ASN A 370 -38.39 -17.77 12.21
CA ASN A 370 -37.34 -17.79 13.22
C ASN A 370 -37.83 -17.35 14.62
N ASN A 371 -39.15 -17.34 14.85
CA ASN A 371 -39.80 -16.91 16.10
C ASN A 371 -39.54 -15.43 16.48
N ILE A 372 -39.24 -14.57 15.51
CA ILE A 372 -39.01 -13.13 15.70
C ILE A 372 -40.30 -12.39 15.32
N GLU A 373 -41.34 -12.52 16.14
CA GLU A 373 -42.66 -11.94 15.85
C GLU A 373 -43.02 -10.75 16.73
N ILE A 374 -42.34 -10.59 17.88
CA ILE A 374 -42.69 -9.64 18.93
C ILE A 374 -41.63 -8.53 18.99
N GLU A 375 -42.06 -7.28 19.24
CA GLU A 375 -41.17 -6.11 19.41
C GLU A 375 -40.12 -6.27 20.54
N GLY A 376 -40.34 -7.23 21.44
CA GLY A 376 -39.41 -7.62 22.50
C GLY A 376 -38.17 -8.38 22.01
N ASP A 377 -38.19 -8.97 20.81
CA ASP A 377 -37.03 -9.67 20.27
C ASP A 377 -35.93 -8.66 19.88
N PRO A 378 -34.65 -8.90 20.26
CA PRO A 378 -33.54 -8.00 19.96
C PRO A 378 -33.44 -7.66 18.47
N PHE A 379 -33.70 -8.60 17.57
CA PHE A 379 -33.55 -8.50 16.12
C PHE A 379 -34.83 -8.08 15.39
N PHE A 380 -35.93 -7.83 16.11
CA PHE A 380 -37.20 -7.39 15.52
C PHE A 380 -37.03 -6.17 14.59
N ASN A 381 -36.19 -5.22 15.00
CA ASN A 381 -35.97 -3.95 14.30
C ASN A 381 -34.89 -4.02 13.19
N VAL A 382 -34.16 -5.13 13.06
CA VAL A 382 -33.11 -5.31 12.04
C VAL A 382 -33.74 -5.83 10.75
N SER A 383 -33.34 -5.36 9.57
CA SER A 383 -33.94 -5.84 8.30
C SER A 383 -33.64 -7.32 8.02
N ASP A 384 -34.58 -8.03 7.39
CA ASP A 384 -34.44 -9.42 6.92
C ASP A 384 -33.31 -9.56 5.86
N ASP A 385 -33.02 -8.47 5.14
CA ASP A 385 -31.92 -8.40 4.17
C ASP A 385 -30.56 -8.06 4.78
N ASP A 386 -30.54 -7.76 6.09
CA ASP A 386 -29.29 -7.45 6.77
C ASP A 386 -28.37 -8.68 6.83
N LYS A 387 -27.09 -8.46 6.49
CA LYS A 387 -26.10 -9.53 6.41
C LYS A 387 -25.78 -10.14 7.77
N ILE A 388 -25.78 -9.35 8.84
CA ILE A 388 -25.52 -9.83 10.19
C ILE A 388 -26.69 -10.67 10.68
N TYR A 389 -27.93 -10.21 10.42
CA TYR A 389 -29.12 -11.01 10.72
C TYR A 389 -29.11 -12.36 10.01
N ARG A 390 -28.82 -12.39 8.70
CA ARG A 390 -28.72 -13.65 7.94
C ARG A 390 -27.62 -14.57 8.46
N ILE A 391 -26.48 -14.02 8.88
CA ILE A 391 -25.42 -14.81 9.52
C ILE A 391 -25.94 -15.43 10.82
N LYS A 392 -26.62 -14.65 11.68
CA LYS A 392 -27.20 -15.17 12.92
C LYS A 392 -28.12 -16.37 12.66
N VAL A 393 -29.07 -16.23 11.73
CA VAL A 393 -30.01 -17.31 11.37
C VAL A 393 -29.27 -18.59 10.94
N LEU A 394 -28.21 -18.46 10.15
CA LEU A 394 -27.40 -19.62 9.73
C LEU A 394 -26.65 -20.27 10.91
N LEU A 395 -26.16 -19.47 11.85
CA LEU A 395 -25.47 -19.99 13.04
C LEU A 395 -26.44 -20.66 14.00
N ASP A 396 -27.63 -20.07 14.22
CA ASP A 396 -28.68 -20.66 15.05
C ASP A 396 -29.15 -22.00 14.44
N PHE A 397 -29.26 -22.08 13.12
CA PHE A 397 -29.56 -23.32 12.42
C PHE A 397 -28.46 -24.37 12.60
N LEU A 398 -27.19 -23.97 12.43
CA LEU A 398 -26.04 -24.85 12.64
C LEU A 398 -26.02 -25.39 14.08
N ASP A 399 -26.24 -24.52 15.05
CA ASP A 399 -26.22 -24.89 16.46
C ASP A 399 -27.41 -25.77 16.84
N ARG A 400 -28.61 -25.46 16.36
CA ARG A 400 -29.82 -26.25 16.65
C ARG A 400 -29.77 -27.65 16.04
N GLU A 401 -29.36 -27.78 14.78
CA GLU A 401 -29.48 -29.05 14.05
C GLU A 401 -28.22 -29.92 14.14
N TYR A 402 -27.04 -29.31 14.21
CA TYR A 402 -25.78 -30.03 14.02
C TYR A 402 -24.83 -29.99 15.23
N SER A 403 -24.99 -29.07 16.20
CA SER A 403 -24.10 -29.01 17.37
C SER A 403 -24.06 -30.34 18.14
N VAL A 404 -25.21 -31.02 18.22
CA VAL A 404 -25.36 -32.28 18.95
C VAL A 404 -24.43 -33.37 18.41
N LEU A 405 -24.14 -33.37 17.10
CA LEU A 405 -23.21 -34.33 16.49
C LEU A 405 -21.78 -34.16 16.98
N PHE A 406 -21.38 -32.92 17.31
CA PHE A 406 -20.00 -32.61 17.68
C PHE A 406 -19.83 -32.52 19.21
N VAL A 407 -20.84 -32.03 19.91
CA VAL A 407 -20.78 -31.71 21.35
C VAL A 407 -21.33 -32.84 22.22
N SER A 408 -22.19 -33.73 21.71
CA SER A 408 -22.70 -34.85 22.52
C SER A 408 -21.66 -35.94 22.80
N ASN A 409 -21.78 -36.63 23.94
CA ASN A 409 -20.94 -37.80 24.26
C ASN A 409 -21.32 -39.06 23.46
N LYS A 410 -22.34 -38.97 22.58
CA LYS A 410 -22.79 -40.08 21.75
C LYS A 410 -21.82 -40.36 20.60
N VAL A 411 -21.14 -39.32 20.10
CA VAL A 411 -20.01 -39.46 19.18
C VAL A 411 -18.71 -39.52 19.96
N LYS A 412 -18.02 -40.66 19.86
CA LYS A 412 -16.74 -40.91 20.53
C LYS A 412 -15.61 -40.57 19.56
N TYR A 413 -14.67 -39.77 20.01
CA TYR A 413 -13.49 -39.39 19.24
C TYR A 413 -12.26 -40.06 19.84
N ASN A 414 -11.41 -40.62 18.99
CA ASN A 414 -10.11 -41.13 19.40
C ASN A 414 -9.12 -39.98 19.60
N LEU A 415 -8.21 -40.15 20.56
CA LEU A 415 -7.06 -39.26 20.67
C LEU A 415 -6.01 -39.66 19.65
N LEU A 416 -5.66 -38.72 18.77
CA LEU A 416 -4.64 -38.93 17.75
C LEU A 416 -3.34 -38.26 18.15
N TYR A 417 -2.26 -39.00 17.96
CA TYR A 417 -0.89 -38.52 18.10
C TYR A 417 -0.29 -38.47 16.71
N ASP A 418 -0.15 -37.26 16.17
CA ASP A 418 0.46 -37.04 14.86
C ASP A 418 1.66 -36.11 15.05
N ASN A 419 2.85 -36.52 14.59
CA ASN A 419 4.11 -35.78 14.76
C ASN A 419 4.35 -35.21 16.18
N LEU A 420 4.13 -36.03 17.22
CA LEU A 420 4.26 -35.67 18.66
C LEU A 420 3.24 -34.63 19.16
N VAL A 421 2.25 -34.23 18.35
CA VAL A 421 1.15 -33.36 18.75
C VAL A 421 -0.08 -34.19 19.07
N ARG A 422 -0.54 -34.10 20.33
CA ARG A 422 -1.79 -34.69 20.78
C ARG A 422 -2.95 -33.84 20.28
N THR A 423 -3.80 -34.40 19.41
CA THR A 423 -5.01 -33.73 18.91
C THR A 423 -6.25 -34.36 19.54
N ASP A 424 -7.02 -33.54 20.26
CA ASP A 424 -8.30 -33.92 20.85
C ASP A 424 -9.44 -33.24 20.10
N TYR A 425 -10.02 -33.95 19.14
CA TYR A 425 -11.11 -33.43 18.31
C TYR A 425 -12.35 -33.10 19.13
N LYS A 426 -12.61 -33.83 20.22
CA LYS A 426 -13.78 -33.58 21.06
C LYS A 426 -13.66 -32.24 21.77
N SER A 427 -12.51 -31.99 22.38
CA SER A 427 -12.19 -30.71 23.01
C SER A 427 -12.22 -29.56 21.99
N ASP A 428 -11.63 -29.77 20.82
CA ASP A 428 -11.60 -28.77 19.75
C ASP A 428 -13.00 -28.36 19.28
N PHE A 429 -13.89 -29.32 19.01
CA PHE A 429 -15.27 -29.00 18.63
C PHE A 429 -16.02 -28.29 19.75
N ASN A 430 -15.89 -28.75 21.00
CA ASN A 430 -16.50 -28.08 22.15
C ASN A 430 -16.05 -26.61 22.24
N ASN A 431 -14.76 -26.33 22.09
CA ASN A 431 -14.22 -24.97 22.14
C ASN A 431 -14.75 -24.10 20.98
N ILE A 432 -14.91 -24.67 19.79
CA ILE A 432 -15.49 -23.97 18.63
C ILE A 432 -16.95 -23.59 18.90
N PHE A 433 -17.77 -24.52 19.42
CA PHE A 433 -19.18 -24.24 19.72
C PHE A 433 -19.35 -23.30 20.92
N LEU A 434 -18.46 -23.36 21.92
CA LEU A 434 -18.41 -22.36 22.99
C LEU A 434 -18.11 -20.96 22.44
N SER A 435 -17.13 -20.84 21.54
CA SER A 435 -16.80 -19.57 20.88
C SER A 435 -17.96 -19.05 20.02
N LEU A 436 -18.73 -19.96 19.42
CA LEU A 436 -19.93 -19.62 18.67
C LEU A 436 -21.02 -19.07 19.58
N SER A 437 -21.27 -19.72 20.72
CA SER A 437 -22.21 -19.25 21.74
C SER A 437 -21.80 -17.89 22.32
N ASP A 438 -20.51 -17.67 22.59
CA ASP A 438 -20.00 -16.38 23.07
C ASP A 438 -20.26 -15.22 22.09
N SER A 439 -20.38 -15.55 20.79
CA SER A 439 -20.69 -14.56 19.75
C SER A 439 -22.11 -14.00 19.87
N ASN A 440 -23.04 -14.67 20.58
CA ASN A 440 -24.40 -14.17 20.80
C ASN A 440 -24.44 -12.82 21.50
N SER A 441 -23.53 -12.58 22.45
CA SER A 441 -23.41 -11.27 23.12
C SER A 441 -23.16 -10.13 22.12
N ARG A 442 -22.33 -10.39 21.10
CA ARG A 442 -21.98 -9.42 20.04
C ARG A 442 -23.11 -9.23 19.04
N PHE A 443 -23.88 -10.28 18.78
CA PHE A 443 -25.11 -10.19 18.00
C PHE A 443 -26.13 -9.29 18.70
N LEU A 444 -26.34 -9.47 20.01
CA LEU A 444 -27.24 -8.64 20.80
C LEU A 444 -26.79 -7.17 20.82
N GLU A 445 -25.49 -6.91 21.03
CA GLU A 445 -24.91 -5.56 20.97
C GLU A 445 -25.19 -4.89 19.62
N TYR A 446 -24.93 -5.59 18.51
CA TYR A 446 -25.23 -5.09 17.18
C TYR A 446 -26.71 -4.73 17.00
N SER A 447 -27.60 -5.58 17.52
CA SER A 447 -29.04 -5.35 17.44
C SER A 447 -29.49 -4.14 18.26
N ASP A 448 -28.95 -3.95 19.46
CA ASP A 448 -29.19 -2.79 20.30
C ASP A 448 -28.71 -1.49 19.63
N MET A 449 -27.57 -1.54 18.93
CA MET A 449 -27.08 -0.39 18.16
C MET A 449 -28.06 0.00 17.04
N CYS A 450 -28.60 -0.99 16.32
CA CYS A 450 -29.61 -0.76 15.28
C CYS A 450 -30.90 -0.18 15.86
N LYS A 451 -31.37 -0.73 16.99
CA LYS A 451 -32.54 -0.21 17.72
C LYS A 451 -32.35 1.24 18.17
N ASN A 452 -31.15 1.57 18.66
CA ASN A 452 -30.82 2.93 19.08
C ASN A 452 -30.73 3.92 17.92
N ALA A 453 -30.19 3.50 16.77
CA ALA A 453 -30.20 4.33 15.55
C ALA A 453 -31.64 4.65 15.09
N LEU A 454 -32.52 3.66 15.10
CA LEU A 454 -33.94 3.86 14.77
C LEU A 454 -34.66 4.80 15.74
N LYS A 455 -34.33 4.75 17.04
CA LYS A 455 -34.86 5.72 18.02
C LYS A 455 -34.45 7.15 17.68
N VAL A 456 -33.17 7.37 17.34
CA VAL A 456 -32.67 8.70 16.93
C VAL A 456 -33.34 9.16 15.63
N GLU A 457 -33.55 8.25 14.68
CA GLU A 457 -34.22 8.57 13.41
C GLU A 457 -35.67 9.03 13.61
N ARG A 458 -36.39 8.36 14.51
CA ARG A 458 -37.80 8.65 14.83
C ARG A 458 -37.99 9.79 15.83
N ASP A 459 -36.92 10.28 16.45
CA ASP A 459 -37.01 11.38 17.41
C ASP A 459 -37.30 12.71 16.71
N THR A 460 -38.53 13.21 16.86
CA THR A 460 -38.98 14.50 16.32
C THR A 460 -38.64 15.69 17.22
N SER A 461 -38.13 15.45 18.43
CA SER A 461 -37.72 16.51 19.36
C SER A 461 -36.36 17.12 19.01
N LEU A 462 -35.52 16.36 18.29
CA LEU A 462 -34.21 16.81 17.83
C LEU A 462 -34.31 17.68 16.56
N ARG A 463 -33.45 18.70 16.48
CA ARG A 463 -33.29 19.47 15.23
C ARG A 463 -32.77 18.57 14.12
N PHE A 464 -33.22 18.79 12.89
CA PHE A 464 -32.88 17.97 11.73
C PHE A 464 -31.37 17.77 11.56
N GLU A 465 -30.57 18.83 11.63
CA GLU A 465 -29.11 18.78 11.47
C GLU A 465 -28.43 17.94 12.56
N GLN A 466 -28.88 18.08 13.81
CA GLN A 466 -28.36 17.30 14.93
C GLN A 466 -28.72 15.82 14.77
N ARG A 467 -29.95 15.51 14.34
CA ARG A 467 -30.40 14.15 14.07
C ARG A 467 -29.59 13.48 12.95
N VAL A 468 -29.35 14.20 11.85
CA VAL A 468 -28.52 13.68 10.73
C VAL A 468 -27.09 13.41 11.19
N SER A 469 -26.49 14.32 11.97
CA SER A 469 -25.12 14.13 12.49
C SER A 469 -25.03 12.92 13.44
N MET A 470 -25.99 12.77 14.36
CA MET A 470 -26.01 11.64 15.30
C MET A 470 -26.27 10.31 14.57
N LEU A 471 -27.15 10.29 13.56
CA LEU A 471 -27.36 9.11 12.73
C LEU A 471 -26.11 8.71 11.95
N ALA A 472 -25.38 9.67 11.39
CA ALA A 472 -24.13 9.39 10.68
C ALA A 472 -23.09 8.73 11.60
N GLU A 473 -22.93 9.23 12.83
CA GLU A 473 -22.05 8.64 13.83
C GLU A 473 -22.49 7.21 14.20
N LYS A 474 -23.79 7.02 14.51
CA LYS A 474 -24.34 5.71 14.87
C LYS A 474 -24.23 4.70 13.74
N ASN A 475 -24.51 5.10 12.50
CA ASN A 475 -24.35 4.24 11.33
C ASN A 475 -22.88 3.87 11.06
N GLY A 476 -21.95 4.79 11.35
CA GLY A 476 -20.51 4.50 11.33
C GLY A 476 -20.12 3.43 12.35
N GLN A 477 -20.62 3.55 13.59
CA GLN A 477 -20.39 2.55 14.64
C GLN A 477 -21.01 1.19 14.28
N ILE A 478 -22.26 1.17 13.79
CA ILE A 478 -22.95 -0.06 13.33
C ILE A 478 -22.13 -0.76 12.23
N SER A 479 -21.64 0.00 11.25
CA SER A 479 -20.84 -0.53 10.14
C SER A 479 -19.52 -1.15 10.62
N TYR A 480 -18.87 -0.51 11.59
CA TYR A 480 -17.64 -1.03 12.20
C TYR A 480 -17.89 -2.32 12.99
N THR A 481 -18.92 -2.33 13.86
CA THR A 481 -19.31 -3.51 14.63
C THR A 481 -19.71 -4.68 13.72
N ALA A 482 -20.48 -4.42 12.67
CA ALA A 482 -20.85 -5.43 11.67
C ALA A 482 -19.61 -6.07 11.01
N LYS A 483 -18.64 -5.26 10.60
CA LYS A 483 -17.39 -5.74 9.98
C LYS A 483 -16.60 -6.64 10.95
N ASN A 484 -16.45 -6.20 12.20
CA ASN A 484 -15.72 -6.95 13.21
C ASN A 484 -16.41 -8.26 13.58
N LEU A 485 -17.73 -8.23 13.75
CA LEU A 485 -18.53 -9.41 14.01
C LEU A 485 -18.42 -10.43 12.87
N LYS A 486 -18.55 -9.97 11.61
CA LYS A 486 -18.35 -10.83 10.43
C LYS A 486 -16.96 -11.48 10.43
N SER A 487 -15.90 -10.70 10.67
CA SER A 487 -14.53 -11.22 10.70
C SER A 487 -14.34 -12.26 11.81
N HIS A 488 -14.95 -12.03 12.98
CA HIS A 488 -14.89 -12.94 14.11
C HIS A 488 -15.57 -14.29 13.79
N ILE A 489 -16.79 -14.24 13.26
CA ILE A 489 -17.53 -15.45 12.86
C ILE A 489 -16.79 -16.22 11.77
N VAL A 490 -16.25 -15.54 10.75
CA VAL A 490 -15.47 -16.20 9.69
C VAL A 490 -14.28 -16.96 10.26
N SER A 491 -13.60 -16.43 11.28
CA SER A 491 -12.48 -17.12 11.94
C SER A 491 -12.92 -18.42 12.63
N ILE A 492 -14.06 -18.37 13.35
CA ILE A 492 -14.64 -19.53 14.05
C ILE A 492 -15.06 -20.60 13.02
N ILE A 493 -15.84 -20.20 12.00
CA ILE A 493 -16.33 -21.12 10.95
C ILE A 493 -15.19 -21.69 10.11
N SER A 494 -14.13 -20.92 9.83
CA SER A 494 -12.95 -21.44 9.14
C SER A 494 -12.24 -22.51 9.96
N SER A 495 -12.21 -22.36 11.29
CA SER A 495 -11.64 -23.37 12.19
C SER A 495 -12.49 -24.63 12.21
N LEU A 496 -13.82 -24.49 12.24
CA LEU A 496 -14.76 -25.61 12.10
C LEU A 496 -14.57 -26.34 10.77
N LYS A 497 -14.52 -25.60 9.64
CA LYS A 497 -14.31 -26.17 8.31
C LYS A 497 -13.04 -27.04 8.25
N LYS A 498 -11.90 -26.50 8.71
CA LYS A 498 -10.62 -27.23 8.74
C LYS A 498 -10.70 -28.55 9.51
N LYS A 499 -11.49 -28.61 10.59
CA LYS A 499 -11.69 -29.84 11.37
C LYS A 499 -12.62 -30.81 10.67
N LEU A 500 -13.68 -30.32 10.02
CA LEU A 500 -14.58 -31.14 9.20
C LEU A 500 -13.88 -31.74 7.98
N ASP A 501 -13.04 -30.96 7.29
CA ASP A 501 -12.27 -31.43 6.13
C ASP A 501 -11.35 -32.61 6.52
N LYS A 502 -10.71 -32.52 7.70
CA LYS A 502 -9.90 -33.63 8.25
C LYS A 502 -10.74 -34.87 8.59
N LEU A 503 -11.94 -34.69 9.13
CA LEU A 503 -12.86 -35.81 9.39
C LEU A 503 -13.32 -36.49 8.10
N LEU A 504 -13.61 -35.70 7.05
CA LEU A 504 -14.00 -36.23 5.75
C LEU A 504 -12.88 -37.02 5.09
N LEU A 505 -11.64 -36.52 5.16
CA LEU A 505 -10.47 -37.20 4.62
C LEU A 505 -10.18 -38.51 5.38
N ASP A 506 -10.24 -38.49 6.71
CA ASP A 506 -10.05 -39.70 7.53
C ASP A 506 -11.11 -40.78 7.25
N LYS A 507 -12.37 -40.37 6.99
CA LYS A 507 -13.43 -41.31 6.62
C LYS A 507 -13.13 -42.06 5.31
N VAL A 508 -12.46 -41.43 4.36
CA VAL A 508 -12.12 -42.05 3.07
C VAL A 508 -10.88 -42.93 3.20
N GLU A 509 -9.92 -42.55 4.04
CA GLU A 509 -8.64 -43.25 4.11
C GLU A 509 -8.59 -44.38 5.15
N ARG A 510 -8.91 -44.09 6.43
CA ARG A 510 -8.44 -44.92 7.56
C ARG A 510 -9.42 -45.05 8.74
N GLU A 511 -10.48 -44.25 8.80
CA GLU A 511 -11.50 -44.22 9.86
C GLU A 511 -10.91 -44.22 11.29
N ARG A 512 -9.89 -43.39 11.56
CA ARG A 512 -9.17 -43.38 12.85
C ARG A 512 -9.70 -42.34 13.84
N ILE A 513 -10.30 -41.25 13.37
CA ILE A 513 -10.70 -40.12 14.23
C ILE A 513 -11.96 -40.44 15.04
N ILE A 514 -12.99 -41.02 14.41
CA ILE A 514 -14.25 -41.38 15.06
C ILE A 514 -14.12 -42.82 15.57
N ALA A 515 -14.31 -43.03 16.88
CA ALA A 515 -14.20 -44.34 17.51
C ALA A 515 -15.43 -45.22 17.26
N ASN A 516 -16.58 -44.62 16.96
CA ASN A 516 -17.83 -45.32 16.70
C ASN A 516 -18.53 -44.89 15.40
N PRO A 517 -17.91 -45.10 14.23
CA PRO A 517 -18.42 -44.61 12.95
C PRO A 517 -19.71 -45.31 12.49
N ASN A 518 -19.94 -46.56 12.93
CA ASN A 518 -21.07 -47.40 12.52
C ASN A 518 -22.21 -47.47 13.56
N ASP A 519 -22.06 -46.81 14.70
CA ASP A 519 -23.08 -46.82 15.75
C ASP A 519 -24.29 -45.98 15.31
N ILE A 520 -25.50 -46.52 15.47
CA ILE A 520 -26.73 -45.75 15.25
C ILE A 520 -26.92 -44.80 16.44
N LEU A 521 -26.79 -43.50 16.17
CA LEU A 521 -26.96 -42.45 17.16
C LEU A 521 -28.44 -42.10 17.28
N THR A 522 -29.06 -42.45 18.40
CA THR A 522 -30.42 -42.02 18.74
C THR A 522 -30.35 -40.75 19.57
N PHE A 523 -30.82 -39.62 19.05
CA PHE A 523 -30.73 -38.31 19.73
C PHE A 523 -31.99 -37.93 20.52
N PHE A 524 -33.09 -38.64 20.32
CA PHE A 524 -34.36 -38.43 21.00
C PHE A 524 -34.81 -39.76 21.63
N SER A 525 -35.04 -39.73 22.94
CA SER A 525 -35.75 -40.76 23.71
C SER A 525 -36.97 -40.12 24.33
#